data_AF-D1CSN0-F1
#
_entry.id   AF-D1CSN0-F1
#
_cell.length_a   1.000
_cell.length_b   1.000
_cell.length_c   1.000
_cell.angle_alpha   90.00
_cell.angle_beta   90.00
_cell.angle_gamma   90.00
#
_symmetry.space_group_name_H-M   'P 1'
#
loop_
_entity.id
_entity.type
_entity.pdbx_description
1 polymer ?
#
loop_
_entity_poly.entity_id
_entity_poly.type
_entity_poly.pdbx_seq_one_letter_code
_entity_poly.pdbx_strand_id
1 'polypeptide(L)'
;RRLQPAKFERDAALLELVQSLGIGGSVFHVLNEIPEQGEDLFTLLCDDQLVMSFQVPRGKIPLCAEDIVKVPIAEYRNKIGQGKHRIRLDETLKNARVLLSR
;
A
#
# COMPACT_ATOMS: atom_id res chain seq x y z
N ARG A 1 8.42 0.36 1.20
CA ARG A 1 9.00 -1.02 1.25
C ARG A 1 8.16 -1.93 0.36
N ARG A 2 8.74 -2.77 -0.50
CA ARG A 2 7.95 -3.74 -1.29
C ARG A 2 7.41 -4.85 -0.39
N LEU A 3 6.18 -5.30 -0.61
CA LEU A 3 5.64 -6.49 0.04
C LEU A 3 6.32 -7.76 -0.52
N GLN A 4 6.72 -8.65 0.38
CA GLN A 4 7.43 -9.89 0.10
C GLN A 4 6.67 -11.07 0.72
N PRO A 5 5.55 -11.52 0.12
CA PRO A 5 4.70 -12.58 0.68
C PRO A 5 5.43 -13.89 0.91
N ALA A 6 6.40 -14.23 0.06
CA ALA A 6 7.21 -15.44 0.20
C ALA A 6 8.20 -15.40 1.39
N LYS A 7 8.39 -14.24 2.02
CA LYS A 7 9.35 -14.03 3.12
C LYS A 7 8.69 -13.65 4.44
N PHE A 8 7.55 -12.97 4.40
CA PHE A 8 6.86 -12.48 5.59
C PHE A 8 5.37 -12.82 5.54
N GLU A 9 4.89 -13.55 6.53
CA GLU A 9 3.47 -13.93 6.66
C GLU A 9 2.54 -12.71 6.68
N ARG A 10 2.96 -11.63 7.36
CA ARG A 10 2.22 -10.36 7.38
C ARG A 10 2.04 -9.77 5.99
N ASP A 11 3.05 -9.85 5.14
CA ASP A 11 2.97 -9.35 3.76
C ASP A 11 2.06 -10.23 2.91
N ALA A 12 2.04 -11.54 3.16
CA ALA A 12 1.10 -12.45 2.51
C ALA A 12 -0.34 -12.13 2.91
N ALA A 13 -0.62 -12.00 4.21
CA ALA A 13 -1.95 -11.65 4.72
C ALA A 13 -2.44 -10.29 4.21
N LEU A 14 -1.55 -9.29 4.13
CA LEU A 14 -1.88 -7.98 3.55
C LEU A 14 -2.21 -8.09 2.05
N LEU A 15 -1.50 -8.93 1.30
CA LEU A 15 -1.78 -9.15 -0.12
C LEU A 15 -3.10 -9.88 -0.33
N GLU A 16 -3.39 -10.91 0.47
CA GLU A 16 -4.68 -11.61 0.43
C GLU A 16 -5.83 -10.66 0.74
N LEU A 17 -5.69 -9.80 1.76
CA LEU A 17 -6.65 -8.75 2.06
C LEU A 17 -6.86 -7.83 0.85
N VAL A 18 -5.78 -7.28 0.28
CA VAL A 18 -5.86 -6.39 -0.88
C VAL A 18 -6.53 -7.08 -2.08
N GLN A 19 -6.24 -8.35 -2.33
CA GLN A 19 -6.89 -9.14 -3.38
C GLN A 19 -8.38 -9.33 -3.11
N SER A 20 -8.79 -9.60 -1.86
CA SER A 20 -10.21 -9.70 -1.48
C SER A 20 -10.99 -8.41 -1.70
N LEU A 21 -10.32 -7.26 -1.71
CA LEU A 21 -10.90 -5.94 -2.03
C LEU A 21 -11.03 -5.67 -3.54
N GLY A 22 -10.77 -6.69 -4.37
CA GLY A 22 -10.85 -6.64 -5.83
C GLY A 22 -9.72 -5.83 -6.47
N ILE A 23 -8.61 -5.59 -5.76
CA ILE A 23 -7.48 -4.85 -6.29
C ILE A 23 -6.56 -5.84 -7.01
N GLY A 24 -6.63 -5.81 -8.34
CA GLY A 24 -5.63 -6.45 -9.20
C GLY A 24 -4.34 -5.64 -9.21
N GLY A 25 -3.20 -6.32 -9.15
CA GLY A 25 -1.87 -5.72 -9.22
C GLY A 25 -0.78 -6.76 -9.03
N SER A 26 0.44 -6.43 -9.46
CA SER A 26 1.59 -7.35 -9.40
C SER A 26 2.66 -6.91 -8.40
N VAL A 27 2.78 -5.60 -8.19
CA VAL A 27 3.84 -5.00 -7.37
C VAL A 27 3.22 -4.09 -6.33
N PHE A 28 3.36 -4.45 -5.06
CA PHE A 28 2.80 -3.66 -3.96
C PHE A 28 3.90 -3.10 -3.07
N HIS A 29 3.81 -1.81 -2.74
CA HIS A 29 4.73 -1.13 -1.84
C HIS A 29 4.00 -0.45 -0.70
N VAL A 30 4.45 -0.66 0.53
CA VAL A 30 4.07 0.16 1.68
C VAL A 30 4.72 1.54 1.54
N LEU A 31 3.90 2.56 1.35
CA LEU A 31 4.29 3.97 1.37
C LEU A 31 4.35 4.48 2.81
N ASN A 32 3.37 4.08 3.62
CA ASN A 32 3.29 4.42 5.03
C ASN A 32 2.61 3.31 5.84
N GLU A 33 3.04 3.15 7.08
CA GLU A 33 2.44 2.28 8.09
C GLU A 33 2.49 3.04 9.41
N ILE A 34 1.32 3.27 10.01
CA ILE A 34 1.20 3.92 11.31
C ILE A 34 0.53 2.94 12.25
N PRO A 35 1.27 2.37 13.22
CA PRO A 35 0.69 1.52 14.23
C PRO A 35 -0.04 2.36 15.29
N GLU A 36 -1.33 2.11 15.48
CA GLU A 36 -2.14 2.71 16.55
C GLU A 36 -2.55 1.65 17.59
N GLN A 37 -3.13 2.09 18.72
CA GLN A 37 -3.46 1.20 19.84
C GLN A 37 -4.53 0.14 19.49
N GLY A 38 -5.45 0.45 18.56
CA GLY A 38 -6.54 -0.45 18.16
C GLY A 38 -6.47 -0.96 16.71
N GLU A 39 -5.72 -0.27 15.85
CA GLU A 39 -5.67 -0.52 14.42
C GLU A 39 -4.32 -0.10 13.86
N ASP A 40 -3.99 -0.60 12.68
CA ASP A 40 -2.83 -0.14 11.93
C ASP A 40 -3.31 0.55 10.66
N LEU A 41 -2.87 1.79 10.42
CA LEU A 41 -3.16 2.50 9.18
C LEU A 41 -2.11 2.18 8.14
N PHE A 42 -2.55 1.62 7.02
CA PHE A 42 -1.70 1.31 5.89
C PHE A 42 -1.94 2.30 4.76
N THR A 43 -0.87 2.69 4.08
CA THR A 43 -0.92 3.31 2.75
C THR A 43 -0.05 2.51 1.80
N LEU A 44 -0.67 1.91 0.79
CA LEU A 44 -0.02 1.06 -0.20
C LEU A 44 -0.05 1.73 -1.57
N LEU A 45 1.05 1.61 -2.30
CA LEU A 45 1.11 1.78 -3.74
C LEU A 45 0.89 0.42 -4.40
N CYS A 46 -0.07 0.35 -5.31
CA CYS A 46 -0.31 -0.77 -6.21
C CYS A 46 0.24 -0.42 -7.60
N ASP A 47 1.15 -1.26 -8.08
CA ASP A 47 1.92 -1.10 -9.30
C ASP A 47 2.56 0.29 -9.33
N ASP A 48 2.18 1.14 -10.29
CA ASP A 48 2.58 2.54 -10.35
C ASP A 48 1.41 3.51 -10.57
N GLN A 49 0.17 3.04 -10.33
CA GLN A 49 -1.05 3.73 -10.78
C GLN A 49 -1.99 4.12 -9.64
N LEU A 50 -2.07 3.30 -8.59
CA LEU A 50 -3.09 3.44 -7.56
C LEU A 50 -2.44 3.49 -6.18
N VAL A 51 -2.89 4.43 -5.35
CA VAL A 51 -2.60 4.44 -3.93
C VAL A 51 -3.87 4.09 -3.16
N MET A 52 -3.73 3.21 -2.18
CA MET A 52 -4.82 2.78 -1.33
C MET A 52 -4.43 2.99 0.13
N SER A 53 -5.36 3.53 0.91
CA SER A 53 -5.23 3.65 2.36
C SER A 53 -6.39 2.92 3.03
N PHE A 54 -6.11 2.24 4.12
CA PHE A 54 -7.12 1.52 4.91
C PHE A 54 -6.61 1.28 6.32
N GLN A 55 -7.55 1.04 7.24
CA GLN A 55 -7.27 0.61 8.60
C GLN A 55 -7.35 -0.90 8.69
N VAL A 56 -6.46 -1.49 9.47
CA VAL A 56 -6.49 -2.91 9.82
C VAL A 56 -6.67 -3.03 11.34
N PRO A 57 -7.88 -3.35 11.83
CA PRO A 57 -8.10 -3.55 13.26
C PRO A 57 -7.25 -4.69 13.81
N ARG A 58 -6.66 -4.48 14.98
CA ARG A 58 -5.83 -5.49 15.63
C ARG A 58 -6.68 -6.62 16.21
N GLY A 59 -6.15 -7.84 16.18
CA GLY A 59 -6.79 -9.02 16.77
C GLY A 59 -7.86 -9.69 15.90
N LYS A 60 -8.12 -9.20 14.68
CA LYS A 60 -9.00 -9.86 13.71
C LYS A 60 -8.19 -10.78 12.79
N ILE A 61 -8.59 -12.06 12.72
CA ILE A 61 -8.05 -13.07 11.80
C ILE A 61 -9.25 -13.79 11.15
N PRO A 62 -9.41 -13.75 9.81
CA PRO A 62 -8.53 -13.10 8.84
C PRO A 62 -8.52 -11.58 8.99
N LEU A 63 -7.47 -10.93 8.44
CA LEU A 63 -7.40 -9.47 8.42
C LEU A 63 -8.62 -8.89 7.69
N CYS A 64 -9.12 -7.76 8.17
CA CYS A 64 -10.12 -6.97 7.47
C CYS A 64 -9.62 -5.53 7.27
N ALA A 65 -10.09 -4.90 6.20
CA ALA A 65 -9.82 -3.49 5.93
C ALA A 65 -11.07 -2.67 6.25
N GLU A 66 -10.89 -1.60 7.00
CA GLU A 66 -11.90 -0.58 7.29
C GLU A 66 -11.46 0.75 6.66
N ASP A 67 -12.42 1.66 6.42
CA ASP A 67 -12.20 2.99 5.84
C ASP A 67 -11.30 3.03 4.60
N ILE A 68 -11.61 2.15 3.63
CA ILE A 68 -10.82 1.97 2.42
C ILE A 68 -10.96 3.19 1.51
N VAL A 69 -9.85 3.88 1.28
CA VAL A 69 -9.71 4.98 0.34
C VAL A 69 -8.82 4.55 -0.82
N LYS A 70 -9.30 4.70 -2.05
CA LYS A 70 -8.56 4.39 -3.28
C LYS A 70 -8.43 5.68 -4.10
N VAL A 71 -7.21 6.08 -4.42
CA VAL A 71 -6.94 7.31 -5.19
C VAL A 71 -5.92 7.06 -6.28
N PRO A 72 -6.12 7.60 -7.50
CA PRO A 72 -5.09 7.56 -8.53
C PRO A 72 -3.81 8.24 -8.07
N ILE A 73 -2.67 7.75 -8.54
CA ILE A 73 -1.35 8.26 -8.15
C ILE A 73 -1.21 9.76 -8.41
N ALA A 74 -1.78 10.27 -9.50
CA ALA A 74 -1.74 11.69 -9.84
C ALA A 74 -2.44 12.55 -8.78
N GLU A 75 -3.60 12.09 -8.29
CA GLU A 75 -4.34 12.77 -7.23
C GLU A 75 -3.61 12.67 -5.89
N TYR A 76 -3.10 11.48 -5.55
CA TYR A 76 -2.32 11.28 -4.33
C TYR A 76 -1.06 12.15 -4.31
N ARG A 77 -0.34 12.21 -5.44
CA ARG A 77 0.79 13.12 -5.65
C ARG A 77 0.40 14.54 -5.25
N ASN A 78 -0.71 15.05 -5.77
CA ASN A 78 -1.14 16.42 -5.53
C ASN A 78 -1.51 16.66 -4.05
N LYS A 79 -2.14 15.68 -3.39
CA LYS A 79 -2.53 15.77 -1.97
C LYS A 79 -1.34 15.87 -1.03
N ILE A 80 -0.27 15.12 -1.27
CA ILE A 80 0.91 15.11 -0.38
C ILE A 80 1.82 16.35 -0.56
N GLY A 81 1.51 17.23 -1.52
CA GLY A 81 2.23 18.48 -1.74
C GLY A 81 3.71 18.30 -2.14
N GLN A 82 4.55 19.24 -1.71
CA GLN A 82 5.99 19.24 -1.95
C GLN A 82 6.75 18.83 -0.67
N GLY A 83 7.83 18.07 -0.81
CA GLY A 83 8.71 17.70 0.32
C GLY A 83 9.17 16.25 0.32
N LYS A 84 9.64 15.77 1.48
CA LYS A 84 10.25 14.44 1.64
C LYS A 84 9.31 13.29 1.23
N HIS A 85 8.01 13.42 1.54
CA HIS A 85 7.00 12.43 1.14
C HIS A 85 6.87 12.32 -0.38
N ARG A 86 6.95 13.45 -1.10
CA ARG A 86 6.89 13.50 -2.56
C ARG A 86 8.10 12.85 -3.20
N ILE A 87 9.29 13.11 -2.68
CA ILE A 87 10.54 12.49 -3.15
C ILE A 87 10.45 10.97 -2.97
N ARG A 88 10.06 10.50 -1.78
CA ARG A 88 9.92 9.08 -1.48
C ARG A 88 8.88 8.40 -2.37
N LEU A 89 7.76 9.06 -2.67
CA LEU A 89 6.76 8.56 -3.59
C LEU A 89 7.33 8.39 -5.00
N ASP A 90 7.99 9.43 -5.52
CA ASP A 90 8.56 9.43 -6.87
C ASP A 90 9.66 8.35 -7.02
N GLU A 91 10.48 8.13 -5.99
CA GLU A 91 11.44 7.01 -5.95
C GLU A 91 10.75 5.65 -5.93
N THR A 92 9.70 5.50 -5.13
CA THR A 92 8.95 4.24 -5.05
C THR A 92 8.26 3.93 -6.39
N LEU A 93 7.73 4.94 -7.08
CA LEU A 93 7.14 4.78 -8.42
C LEU A 93 8.18 4.33 -9.45
N LYS A 94 9.39 4.92 -9.44
CA LYS A 94 10.48 4.47 -10.32
C LYS A 94 10.81 3.00 -10.08
N ASN A 95 10.95 2.59 -8.81
CA ASN A 95 11.23 1.20 -8.46
C ASN A 95 10.11 0.26 -8.89
N ALA A 96 8.85 0.66 -8.72
CA ALA A 96 7.71 -0.14 -9.16
C ALA A 96 7.72 -0.33 -10.68
N ARG A 97 7.95 0.74 -11.46
CA ARG A 97 8.04 0.66 -12.93
C ARG A 97 9.14 -0.28 -13.40
N VAL A 98 10.32 -0.24 -12.78
CA VAL A 98 11.43 -1.16 -13.10
C VAL A 98 11.06 -2.62 -12.84
N LEU A 99 10.21 -2.88 -11.83
CA LEU A 99 9.73 -4.22 -11.53
C LEU A 99 8.61 -4.69 -12.45
N LEU A 100 7.77 -3.77 -12.94
CA LEU A 100 6.69 -4.06 -13.90
C LEU A 100 7.21 -4.27 -15.32
N SER A 101 8.36 -3.70 -15.66
CA SER A 101 9.02 -3.90 -16.97
C SER A 101 9.85 -5.18 -17.07
N ARG A 102 9.75 -6.08 -16.09
CA ARG A 102 10.44 -7.38 -16.05
C ARG A 102 9.46 -8.50 -16.33
#